data_AF-A0A8X6NW26-F1
#
_entry.id   AF-A0A8X6NW26-F1
#
_cell.length_a   1.000
_cell.length_b   1.000
_cell.length_c   1.000
_cell.angle_alpha   90.00
_cell.angle_beta   90.00
_cell.angle_gamma   90.00
#
_symmetry.space_group_name_H-M   'P 1'
#
loop_
_entity.id
_entity.type
_entity.pdbx_description
1 polymer ?
#
loop_
_entity_poly.entity_id
_entity_poly.type
_entity_poly.pdbx_seq_one_letter_code
_entity_poly.pdbx_strand_id
1 'polypeptide(L)'
;MHRFDSRLSFLCGLLLVLIIGSPLASALEPCDVSKQRRCRQGLVAELEKQSRVAVASSSDSSQELEQRCRKLEEDLNCLVLQVTRCPTPNRSGDLINRAWKYTQDNCDGFGGWWSYDCFHSEDMKKCEKIFALRDSKTSTASCREFDRFRHCIGDVVQKQCHRDDILSMGNYLLDSAGDMVWSCPHQSGPLKSPIVDEGYVGVDVLPPLSPPLSGAASQKPSNRIAVEESHLRGVYSSALTGEGPFVTGCNARATEEMRGCLDRHQYERDQALGARDDEDRLRKECCATWNYRRCLQNAVRIHCYDTREVDIQSAVDVIPHDRGFLCRNHWIYTCSGAPRLLNGVSAILLSSFLAVVTYTTLVPRAL
;
A
#
# COMPACT_ATOMS: atom_id res chain seq x y z
N MET A 1 42.44 41.10 17.81
CA MET A 1 42.97 40.56 16.54
C MET A 1 42.44 39.13 16.35
N HIS A 2 41.30 38.96 15.70
CA HIS A 2 40.80 37.65 15.28
C HIS A 2 40.79 37.63 13.75
N ARG A 3 41.83 37.02 13.15
CA ARG A 3 41.75 36.59 11.75
C ARG A 3 40.91 35.32 11.72
N PHE A 4 39.61 35.49 11.59
CA PHE A 4 38.70 34.38 11.31
C PHE A 4 39.00 33.88 9.89
N ASP A 5 39.31 32.60 9.80
CA ASP A 5 39.93 31.93 8.67
C ASP A 5 38.95 31.84 7.49
N SER A 6 39.05 32.77 6.53
CA SER A 6 38.16 32.85 5.35
C SER A 6 38.19 31.58 4.48
N ARG A 7 39.17 30.71 4.67
CA ARG A 7 39.27 29.41 3.98
C ARG A 7 38.22 28.40 4.48
N LEU A 8 37.80 28.50 5.74
CA LEU A 8 36.79 27.60 6.30
C LEU A 8 35.38 27.91 5.75
N SER A 9 35.06 29.20 5.56
CA SER A 9 33.79 29.61 4.92
C SER A 9 33.70 29.16 3.46
N PHE A 10 34.80 29.19 2.72
CA PHE A 10 34.80 28.76 1.31
C PHE A 10 34.60 27.25 1.17
N LEU A 11 35.27 26.45 2.00
CA LEU A 11 35.09 24.99 2.02
C LEU A 11 33.67 24.59 2.45
N CYS A 12 33.10 25.30 3.44
CA CYS A 12 31.73 25.07 3.89
C CYS A 12 30.69 25.43 2.82
N GLY A 13 30.92 26.52 2.06
CA GLY A 13 30.07 26.91 0.94
C GLY A 13 30.11 25.92 -0.23
N LEU A 14 31.29 25.39 -0.57
CA LEU A 14 31.46 24.45 -1.68
C LEU A 14 30.85 23.07 -1.37
N LEU A 15 30.93 22.62 -0.11
CA LEU A 15 30.22 21.41 0.37
C LEU A 15 28.69 21.59 0.35
N LEU A 16 28.19 22.77 0.72
CA LEU A 16 26.75 23.09 0.64
C LEU A 16 26.24 23.09 -0.81
N VAL A 17 27.03 23.62 -1.75
CA VAL A 17 26.67 23.61 -3.18
C VAL A 17 26.74 22.19 -3.77
N LEU A 18 27.65 21.33 -3.33
CA LEU A 18 27.71 19.92 -3.78
C LEU A 18 26.59 19.06 -3.18
N ILE A 19 26.13 19.35 -1.96
CA ILE A 19 25.00 18.64 -1.34
C ILE A 19 23.65 19.11 -1.94
N ILE A 20 23.50 20.39 -2.26
CA ILE A 20 22.27 20.93 -2.87
C ILE A 20 22.23 20.69 -4.40
N GLY A 21 23.40 20.58 -5.04
CA GLY A 21 23.56 20.49 -6.49
C GLY A 21 23.67 19.08 -7.04
N SER A 22 23.29 18.04 -6.28
CA SER A 22 23.04 16.74 -6.91
C SER A 22 21.86 16.95 -7.86
N PRO A 23 22.03 16.83 -9.19
CA PRO A 23 20.91 17.02 -10.10
C PRO A 23 19.78 16.14 -9.61
N LEU A 24 18.58 16.71 -9.53
CA LEU A 24 17.35 15.92 -9.47
C LEU A 24 17.37 15.04 -10.73
N ALA A 25 18.05 13.90 -10.63
CA ALA A 25 18.00 12.85 -11.61
C ALA A 25 16.54 12.48 -11.68
N SER A 26 15.94 12.88 -12.78
CA SER A 26 14.53 12.80 -13.07
C SER A 26 14.03 11.40 -12.68
N ALA A 27 13.12 11.33 -11.70
CA ALA A 27 12.37 10.09 -11.42
C ALA A 27 11.63 9.58 -12.67
N LEU A 28 11.47 10.46 -13.67
CA LEU A 28 11.12 10.15 -15.06
C LEU A 28 12.37 9.92 -15.92
N GLU A 29 13.18 8.93 -15.55
CA GLU A 29 14.22 8.39 -16.44
C GLU A 29 13.53 7.81 -17.71
N PRO A 30 14.05 8.11 -18.92
CA PRO A 30 13.52 7.55 -20.15
C PRO A 30 13.55 6.02 -20.13
N CYS A 31 12.79 5.39 -21.02
CA CYS A 31 12.84 3.93 -21.18
C CYS A 31 14.28 3.46 -21.41
N ASP A 32 14.79 2.59 -20.53
CA ASP A 32 16.09 1.94 -20.66
C ASP A 32 15.91 0.41 -20.58
N VAL A 33 15.92 -0.22 -21.75
CA VAL A 33 15.80 -1.68 -21.91
C VAL A 33 16.91 -2.44 -21.17
N SER A 34 18.10 -1.85 -21.03
CA SER A 34 19.22 -2.46 -20.30
C SER A 34 18.96 -2.44 -18.80
N LYS A 35 18.45 -1.32 -18.27
CA LYS A 35 17.99 -1.22 -16.87
C LYS A 35 16.84 -2.19 -16.61
N GLN A 36 15.85 -2.25 -17.49
CA GLN A 36 14.75 -3.20 -17.38
C GLN A 36 15.25 -4.66 -17.32
N ARG A 37 16.20 -5.05 -18.18
CA ARG A 37 16.81 -6.39 -18.17
C ARG A 37 17.54 -6.66 -16.85
N ARG A 38 18.28 -5.70 -16.31
CA ARG A 38 18.97 -5.83 -15.02
C ARG A 38 17.99 -6.05 -13.87
N CYS A 39 16.94 -5.23 -13.78
CA CYS A 39 15.93 -5.36 -12.73
C CYS A 39 15.16 -6.69 -12.84
N ARG A 40 14.86 -7.13 -14.07
CA ARG A 40 14.31 -8.47 -14.30
C ARG A 40 15.24 -9.59 -13.82
N GLN A 41 16.55 -9.49 -14.10
CA GLN A 41 17.52 -10.50 -13.67
C GLN A 41 17.70 -10.53 -12.16
N GLY A 42 17.76 -9.37 -11.50
CA GLY A 42 17.80 -9.24 -10.05
C GLY A 42 16.58 -9.91 -9.40
N LEU A 43 15.39 -9.58 -9.91
CA LEU A 43 14.13 -10.13 -9.41
C LEU A 43 14.05 -11.66 -9.53
N VAL A 44 14.48 -12.23 -10.66
CA VAL A 44 14.55 -13.69 -10.84
C VAL A 44 15.54 -14.32 -9.88
N ALA A 45 16.74 -13.74 -9.72
CA ALA A 45 17.76 -14.28 -8.83
C ALA A 45 17.28 -14.29 -7.37
N GLU A 46 16.60 -13.24 -6.92
CA GLU A 46 16.06 -13.17 -5.55
C GLU A 46 14.91 -14.15 -5.33
N LEU A 47 14.01 -14.35 -6.29
CA LEU A 47 12.97 -15.38 -6.21
C LEU A 47 13.57 -16.80 -6.22
N GLU A 48 14.59 -17.07 -7.05
CA GLU A 48 15.22 -18.39 -7.13
C GLU A 48 15.95 -18.76 -5.83
N LYS A 49 16.60 -17.79 -5.16
CA LYS A 49 17.23 -18.03 -3.86
C LYS A 49 16.20 -18.58 -2.85
N GLN A 50 14.88 -18.37 -3.03
CA GLN A 50 13.84 -18.68 -2.04
C GLN A 50 13.62 -20.18 -1.99
N SER A 51 13.58 -20.79 -3.17
CA SER A 51 13.46 -22.24 -3.34
C SER A 51 14.55 -23.02 -2.58
N ARG A 52 15.69 -22.39 -2.29
CA ARG A 52 16.83 -23.01 -1.60
C ARG A 52 16.82 -22.82 -0.08
N VAL A 53 16.21 -21.73 0.42
CA VAL A 53 16.26 -21.36 1.85
C VAL A 53 15.19 -22.08 2.68
N ALA A 54 14.13 -22.60 2.07
CA ALA A 54 13.06 -23.33 2.76
C ALA A 54 13.51 -24.59 3.54
N VAL A 55 14.79 -24.97 3.48
CA VAL A 55 15.36 -26.16 4.12
C VAL A 55 16.30 -25.83 5.29
N ALA A 56 16.72 -24.56 5.47
CA ALA A 56 17.70 -24.19 6.49
C ALA A 56 17.05 -23.40 7.65
N SER A 57 16.81 -24.07 8.77
CA SER A 57 16.27 -23.50 10.00
C SER A 57 17.39 -22.96 10.91
N SER A 58 17.38 -21.67 11.22
CA SER A 58 17.87 -21.10 12.49
C SER A 58 17.67 -19.58 12.53
N SER A 59 17.65 -19.04 13.74
CA SER A 59 17.27 -17.70 14.19
C SER A 59 17.87 -16.46 13.49
N ASP A 60 18.77 -16.63 12.52
CA ASP A 60 19.30 -15.54 11.67
C ASP A 60 18.33 -15.11 10.55
N SER A 61 17.18 -15.79 10.46
CA SER A 61 16.23 -15.67 9.34
C SER A 61 15.56 -14.31 9.21
N SER A 62 15.31 -13.57 10.29
CA SER A 62 14.50 -12.34 10.20
C SER A 62 15.24 -11.18 9.54
N GLN A 63 16.52 -10.97 9.86
CA GLN A 63 17.29 -9.88 9.27
C GLN A 63 17.66 -10.20 7.81
N GLU A 64 17.96 -11.47 7.50
CA GLU A 64 18.16 -11.90 6.12
C GLU A 64 16.88 -11.75 5.30
N LEU A 65 15.72 -12.12 5.86
CA LEU A 65 14.42 -11.94 5.20
C LEU A 65 14.12 -10.46 4.95
N GLU A 66 14.36 -9.58 5.92
CA GLU A 66 14.17 -8.14 5.76
C GLU A 66 15.04 -7.56 4.64
N GLN A 67 16.33 -7.88 4.62
CA GLN A 67 17.26 -7.44 3.56
C GLN A 67 16.82 -7.94 2.19
N ARG A 68 16.34 -9.18 2.14
CA ARG A 68 15.83 -9.79 0.93
C ARG A 68 14.56 -9.13 0.43
N CYS A 69 13.61 -8.87 1.33
CA CYS A 69 12.38 -8.17 1.02
C CYS A 69 12.66 -6.78 0.44
N ARG A 70 13.56 -6.02 1.06
CA ARG A 70 14.00 -4.72 0.52
C ARG A 70 14.56 -4.83 -0.90
N LYS A 71 15.47 -5.78 -1.13
CA LYS A 71 16.06 -5.97 -2.46
C LYS A 71 15.03 -6.41 -3.51
N LEU A 72 14.12 -7.30 -3.13
CA LEU A 72 13.06 -7.77 -4.01
C LEU A 72 12.09 -6.64 -4.37
N GLU A 73 11.73 -5.79 -3.39
CA GLU A 73 10.91 -4.59 -3.61
C GLU A 73 11.61 -3.58 -4.53
N GLU A 74 12.90 -3.33 -4.33
CA GLU A 74 13.70 -2.45 -5.21
C GLU A 74 13.71 -2.95 -6.66
N ASP A 75 14.00 -4.24 -6.87
CA ASP A 75 14.04 -4.87 -8.19
C ASP A 75 12.64 -4.91 -8.84
N LEU A 76 11.60 -5.20 -8.05
CA LEU A 76 10.21 -5.23 -8.50
C LEU A 76 9.74 -3.83 -8.92
N ASN A 77 9.96 -2.84 -8.06
CA ASN A 77 9.64 -1.44 -8.34
C ASN A 77 10.37 -0.98 -9.60
N CYS A 78 11.68 -1.24 -9.71
CA CYS A 78 12.43 -0.90 -10.91
C CYS A 78 11.80 -1.54 -12.16
N LEU A 79 11.49 -2.83 -12.13
CA LEU A 79 10.91 -3.52 -13.27
C LEU A 79 9.54 -2.96 -13.66
N VAL A 80 8.67 -2.68 -12.69
CA VAL A 80 7.34 -2.07 -12.91
C VAL A 80 7.47 -0.71 -13.56
N LEU A 81 8.33 0.16 -13.03
CA LEU A 81 8.54 1.49 -13.57
C LEU A 81 9.13 1.47 -14.98
N GLN A 82 9.96 0.48 -15.30
CA GLN A 82 10.47 0.30 -16.67
C GLN A 82 9.41 -0.27 -17.61
N VAL A 83 8.62 -1.28 -17.20
CA VAL A 83 7.58 -1.90 -18.04
C VAL A 83 6.49 -0.90 -18.42
N THR A 84 6.12 0.01 -17.53
CA THR A 84 5.11 1.05 -17.84
C THR A 84 5.59 2.11 -18.84
N ARG A 85 6.89 2.18 -19.11
CA ARG A 85 7.52 3.16 -20.03
C ARG A 85 8.06 2.51 -21.30
N CYS A 86 8.53 1.28 -21.18
CA CYS A 86 9.15 0.55 -22.26
C CYS A 86 8.14 -0.38 -22.94
N PRO A 87 7.89 -0.23 -24.26
CA PRO A 87 7.15 -1.23 -25.00
C PRO A 87 7.96 -2.52 -24.99
N THR A 88 7.54 -3.47 -24.15
CA THR A 88 8.17 -4.78 -24.10
C THR A 88 7.19 -5.87 -24.49
N PRO A 89 7.67 -6.92 -25.19
CA PRO A 89 6.83 -8.08 -25.44
C PRO A 89 6.44 -8.68 -24.08
N ASN A 90 5.12 -8.86 -23.87
CA ASN A 90 4.30 -9.33 -22.72
C ASN A 90 4.85 -10.37 -21.72
N ARG A 91 6.15 -10.68 -21.68
CA ARG A 91 6.76 -11.76 -20.89
C ARG A 91 7.14 -11.37 -19.46
N SER A 92 6.91 -10.13 -19.04
CA SER A 92 7.24 -9.68 -17.68
C SER A 92 6.06 -9.80 -16.71
N GLY A 93 4.82 -9.88 -17.20
CA GLY A 93 3.61 -9.90 -16.36
C GLY A 93 3.59 -11.05 -15.35
N ASP A 94 3.87 -12.28 -15.78
CA ASP A 94 3.89 -13.45 -14.89
C ASP A 94 4.95 -13.34 -13.79
N LEU A 95 6.12 -12.79 -14.13
CA LEU A 95 7.20 -12.58 -13.17
C LEU A 95 6.84 -11.49 -12.17
N ILE A 96 6.29 -10.36 -12.64
CA ILE A 96 5.83 -9.25 -11.78
C ILE A 96 4.76 -9.77 -10.82
N ASN A 97 3.73 -10.45 -11.33
CA ASN A 97 2.65 -10.98 -10.51
C ASN A 97 3.14 -11.98 -9.45
N ARG A 98 4.08 -12.86 -9.83
CA ARG A 98 4.69 -13.81 -8.88
C ARG A 98 5.50 -13.10 -7.80
N ALA A 99 6.34 -12.15 -8.19
CA ALA A 99 7.14 -11.37 -7.25
C ALA A 99 6.26 -10.55 -6.30
N TRP A 100 5.24 -9.90 -6.83
CA TRP A 100 4.31 -9.07 -6.08
C TRP A 100 3.50 -9.87 -5.05
N LYS A 101 2.97 -11.04 -5.44
CA LYS A 101 2.34 -11.95 -4.48
C LYS A 101 3.30 -12.38 -3.39
N TYR A 102 4.53 -12.72 -3.75
CA TYR A 102 5.55 -13.08 -2.77
C TYR A 102 5.84 -11.92 -1.79
N THR A 103 5.98 -10.69 -2.28
CA THR A 103 6.17 -9.52 -1.40
C THR A 103 4.97 -9.30 -0.48
N GLN A 104 3.75 -9.45 -0.98
CA GLN A 104 2.55 -9.35 -0.13
C GLN A 104 2.52 -10.42 0.96
N ASP A 105 2.83 -11.66 0.59
CA ASP A 105 2.74 -12.78 1.52
C ASP A 105 3.88 -12.80 2.55
N ASN A 106 5.07 -12.27 2.21
CA ASN A 106 6.29 -12.48 3.03
C ASN A 106 6.96 -11.17 3.49
N CYS A 107 6.63 -10.04 2.88
CA CYS A 107 7.36 -8.77 3.09
C CYS A 107 6.52 -7.65 3.71
N ASP A 108 5.18 -7.77 3.76
CA ASP A 108 4.28 -6.77 4.35
C ASP A 108 4.67 -6.36 5.79
N GLY A 109 5.33 -7.24 6.54
CA GLY A 109 5.80 -6.97 7.90
C GLY A 109 6.96 -5.96 8.00
N PHE A 110 7.69 -5.71 6.90
CA PHE A 110 8.87 -4.83 6.88
C PHE A 110 8.58 -3.41 6.40
N GLY A 111 7.31 -3.11 6.11
CA GLY A 111 6.87 -1.84 5.57
C GLY A 111 6.31 -1.99 4.15
N GLY A 112 5.95 -0.86 3.54
CA GLY A 112 5.42 -0.82 2.19
C GLY A 112 5.02 0.60 1.80
N TRP A 113 4.45 0.79 0.61
CA TRP A 113 4.04 2.13 0.19
C TRP A 113 3.05 2.78 1.18
N TRP A 114 2.22 1.98 1.86
CA TRP A 114 1.24 2.41 2.87
C TRP A 114 1.88 2.91 4.18
N SER A 115 3.20 2.78 4.37
CA SER A 115 3.88 3.41 5.51
C SER A 115 4.37 4.83 5.23
N TYR A 116 4.35 5.28 3.97
CA TYR A 116 4.83 6.61 3.60
C TYR A 116 3.67 7.60 3.51
N ASP A 117 3.78 8.73 4.22
CA ASP A 117 2.75 9.79 4.24
C ASP A 117 2.44 10.33 2.84
N CYS A 118 3.41 10.32 1.92
CA CYS A 118 3.22 10.89 0.60
C CYS A 118 2.09 10.20 -0.19
N PHE A 119 1.98 8.87 -0.12
CA PHE A 119 0.93 8.10 -0.80
C PHE A 119 -0.46 8.29 -0.16
N HIS A 120 -0.55 8.98 0.97
CA HIS A 120 -1.81 9.32 1.66
C HIS A 120 -2.25 10.77 1.43
N SER A 121 -1.48 11.54 0.68
CA SER A 121 -1.78 12.95 0.39
C SER A 121 -3.11 13.10 -0.36
N GLU A 122 -3.76 14.25 -0.18
CA GLU A 122 -5.01 14.54 -0.90
C GLU A 122 -4.81 14.58 -2.42
N ASP A 123 -3.61 14.90 -2.90
CA ASP A 123 -3.30 14.91 -4.33
C ASP A 123 -3.16 13.50 -4.91
N MET A 124 -2.63 12.53 -4.15
CA MET A 124 -2.72 11.11 -4.51
C MET A 124 -4.17 10.66 -4.64
N LYS A 125 -5.03 11.03 -3.67
CA LYS A 125 -6.47 10.72 -3.72
C LYS A 125 -7.17 11.32 -4.93
N LYS A 126 -6.77 12.51 -5.37
CA LYS A 126 -7.27 13.09 -6.62
C LYS A 126 -6.85 12.26 -7.82
N CYS A 127 -5.61 11.77 -7.87
CA CYS A 127 -5.15 10.89 -8.93
C CYS A 127 -5.95 9.57 -8.96
N GLU A 128 -6.19 8.95 -7.80
CA GLU A 128 -6.93 7.70 -7.69
C GLU A 128 -8.38 7.83 -8.17
N LYS A 129 -9.02 8.97 -7.92
CA LYS A 129 -10.37 9.28 -8.42
C LYS A 129 -10.47 9.30 -9.95
N ILE A 130 -9.38 9.56 -10.67
CA ILE A 130 -9.33 9.44 -12.14
C ILE A 130 -9.55 7.99 -12.55
N PHE A 131 -9.01 7.06 -11.75
CA PHE A 131 -8.95 5.64 -12.06
C PHE A 131 -10.15 4.88 -11.48
N ALA A 132 -11.37 5.32 -11.81
CA ALA A 132 -12.61 4.68 -11.36
C ALA A 132 -12.86 3.27 -11.93
N LEU A 133 -12.02 2.81 -12.87
CA LEU A 133 -12.20 1.57 -13.64
C LEU A 133 -11.27 0.43 -13.21
N ARG A 134 -10.79 0.42 -11.96
CA ARG A 134 -9.85 -0.58 -11.43
C ARG A 134 -10.27 -2.04 -11.67
N ASP A 135 -11.57 -2.33 -11.53
CA ASP A 135 -12.12 -3.69 -11.67
C ASP A 135 -12.59 -4.01 -13.10
N SER A 136 -12.39 -3.10 -14.04
CA SER A 136 -12.78 -3.32 -15.43
C SER A 136 -11.79 -4.24 -16.15
N LYS A 137 -12.28 -5.03 -17.10
CA LYS A 137 -11.40 -5.80 -17.99
C LYS A 137 -10.46 -4.85 -18.73
N THR A 138 -9.22 -5.29 -18.95
CA THR A 138 -8.23 -4.55 -19.74
C THR A 138 -8.79 -4.26 -21.13
N SER A 139 -8.98 -2.98 -21.42
CA SER A 139 -9.57 -2.45 -22.64
C SER A 139 -8.83 -1.18 -23.04
N THR A 140 -9.00 -0.71 -24.28
CA THR A 140 -8.39 0.55 -24.72
C THR A 140 -8.82 1.73 -23.86
N ALA A 141 -10.06 1.74 -23.36
CA ALA A 141 -10.57 2.79 -22.49
C ALA A 141 -9.91 2.73 -21.10
N SER A 142 -9.90 1.56 -20.45
CA SER A 142 -9.27 1.41 -19.14
C SER A 142 -7.76 1.65 -19.18
N CYS A 143 -7.08 1.32 -20.28
CA CYS A 143 -5.67 1.65 -20.47
C CYS A 143 -5.39 3.15 -20.65
N ARG A 144 -6.34 3.93 -21.21
CA ARG A 144 -6.23 5.39 -21.25
C ARG A 144 -6.39 6.01 -19.86
N GLU A 145 -7.34 5.52 -19.06
CA GLU A 145 -7.50 5.99 -17.69
C GLU A 145 -6.31 5.59 -16.81
N PHE A 146 -5.79 4.37 -16.96
CA PHE A 146 -4.57 3.94 -16.28
C PHE A 146 -3.38 4.83 -16.62
N ASP A 147 -3.21 5.21 -17.89
CA ASP A 147 -2.10 6.08 -18.28
C ASP A 147 -2.23 7.49 -17.68
N ARG A 148 -3.43 8.06 -17.62
CA ARG A 148 -3.67 9.34 -16.90
C ARG A 148 -3.37 9.22 -15.41
N PHE A 149 -3.85 8.16 -14.79
CA PHE A 149 -3.59 7.85 -13.38
C PHE A 149 -2.09 7.78 -13.11
N ARG A 150 -1.35 6.97 -13.87
CA ARG A 150 0.11 6.83 -13.76
C ARG A 150 0.85 8.16 -13.89
N HIS A 151 0.47 9.00 -14.86
CA HIS A 151 1.08 10.33 -15.03
C HIS A 151 0.77 11.25 -13.85
N CYS A 152 -0.48 11.29 -13.38
CA CYS A 152 -0.86 12.06 -12.20
C CYS A 152 -0.05 11.66 -10.97
N ILE A 153 0.07 10.34 -10.72
CA ILE A 153 0.87 9.81 -9.60
C ILE A 153 2.33 10.20 -9.76
N GLY A 154 2.91 10.05 -10.95
CA GLY A 154 4.29 10.45 -11.24
C GLY A 154 4.55 11.94 -10.96
N ASP A 155 3.63 12.82 -11.37
CA ASP A 155 3.73 14.27 -11.16
C ASP A 155 3.69 14.64 -9.67
N VAL A 156 2.75 14.08 -8.91
CA VAL A 156 2.63 14.36 -7.48
C VAL A 156 3.82 13.76 -6.72
N VAL A 157 4.22 12.52 -7.03
CA VAL A 157 5.37 11.88 -6.39
C VAL A 157 6.65 12.69 -6.60
N GLN A 158 6.88 13.16 -7.82
CA GLN A 158 8.06 13.96 -8.13
C GLN A 158 8.07 15.33 -7.45
N LYS A 159 6.89 15.94 -7.24
CA LYS A 159 6.75 17.28 -6.66
C LYS A 159 6.75 17.29 -5.15
N GLN A 160 6.16 16.25 -4.53
CA GLN A 160 5.80 16.29 -3.11
C GLN A 160 6.45 15.21 -2.26
N CYS A 161 6.82 14.06 -2.83
CA CYS A 161 7.38 12.96 -2.04
C CYS A 161 8.88 13.13 -1.76
N HIS A 162 9.33 12.47 -0.69
CA HIS A 162 10.76 12.25 -0.49
C HIS A 162 11.30 11.25 -1.51
N ARG A 163 12.61 11.31 -1.77
CA ARG A 163 13.28 10.42 -2.74
C ARG A 163 13.11 8.94 -2.40
N ASP A 164 13.08 8.63 -1.11
CA ASP A 164 12.94 7.25 -0.63
C ASP A 164 11.53 6.70 -0.91
N ASP A 165 10.50 7.55 -0.84
CA ASP A 165 9.11 7.17 -1.16
C ASP A 165 8.95 6.79 -2.65
N ILE A 166 9.75 7.39 -3.54
CA ILE A 166 9.73 7.08 -4.99
C ILE A 166 10.05 5.61 -5.24
N LEU A 167 10.84 4.97 -4.36
CA LEU A 167 11.17 3.55 -4.44
C LEU A 167 9.96 2.65 -4.20
N SER A 168 8.85 3.19 -3.69
CA SER A 168 7.62 2.45 -3.44
C SER A 168 6.53 2.70 -4.49
N MET A 169 6.77 3.59 -5.46
CA MET A 169 5.76 3.99 -6.45
C MET A 169 5.25 2.83 -7.32
N GLY A 170 6.12 1.90 -7.70
CA GLY A 170 5.76 0.72 -8.49
C GLY A 170 4.89 -0.25 -7.70
N ASN A 171 5.17 -0.46 -6.41
CA ASN A 171 4.31 -1.27 -5.54
C ASN A 171 2.93 -0.61 -5.38
N TYR A 172 2.89 0.70 -5.21
CA TYR A 172 1.64 1.45 -5.19
C TYR A 172 0.83 1.31 -6.50
N LEU A 173 1.50 1.37 -7.66
CA LEU A 173 0.85 1.16 -8.96
C LEU A 173 0.33 -0.28 -9.11
N LEU A 174 1.06 -1.28 -8.62
CA LEU A 174 0.63 -2.69 -8.63
C LEU A 174 -0.61 -2.89 -7.77
N ASP A 175 -0.63 -2.32 -6.57
CA ASP A 175 -1.79 -2.43 -5.68
C ASP A 175 -3.00 -1.70 -6.26
N SER A 176 -2.79 -0.50 -6.82
CA SER A 176 -3.87 0.34 -7.36
C SER A 176 -4.42 -0.16 -8.70
N ALA A 177 -3.57 -0.62 -9.62
CA ALA A 177 -3.95 -0.92 -11.00
C ALA A 177 -3.79 -2.39 -11.42
N GLY A 178 -3.24 -3.24 -10.54
CA GLY A 178 -3.12 -4.68 -10.78
C GLY A 178 -2.39 -5.01 -12.07
N ASP A 179 -3.03 -5.84 -12.91
CA ASP A 179 -2.46 -6.32 -14.16
C ASP A 179 -2.43 -5.28 -15.28
N MET A 180 -3.15 -4.16 -15.15
CA MET A 180 -3.08 -3.07 -16.13
C MET A 180 -1.68 -2.47 -16.22
N VAL A 181 -0.89 -2.57 -15.14
CA VAL A 181 0.50 -2.10 -15.07
C VAL A 181 1.38 -2.68 -16.20
N TRP A 182 1.15 -3.94 -16.58
CA TRP A 182 1.90 -4.60 -17.65
C TRP A 182 1.04 -5.02 -18.85
N SER A 183 -0.29 -5.01 -18.72
CA SER A 183 -1.20 -5.35 -19.81
C SER A 183 -1.52 -4.16 -20.72
N CYS A 184 -1.42 -2.93 -20.19
CA CYS A 184 -1.66 -1.73 -20.97
C CYS A 184 -0.42 -1.31 -21.76
N PRO A 185 -0.52 -1.12 -23.09
CA PRO A 185 0.59 -0.65 -23.89
C PRO A 185 0.92 0.80 -23.53
N HIS A 186 2.21 1.13 -23.52
CA HIS A 186 2.66 2.51 -23.39
C HIS A 186 2.09 3.35 -24.55
N GLN A 187 1.33 4.40 -24.23
CA GLN A 187 0.81 5.33 -25.21
C GLN A 187 1.81 6.48 -25.36
N SER A 188 2.57 6.48 -26.45
CA SER A 188 3.61 7.49 -26.75
C SER A 188 3.05 8.89 -27.09
N GLY A 189 1.81 9.20 -26.71
CA GLY A 189 1.16 10.47 -27.02
C GLY A 189 1.41 11.52 -25.94
N PRO A 190 1.41 12.82 -26.28
CA PRO A 190 1.45 13.88 -25.28
C PRO A 190 0.13 13.92 -24.50
N LEU A 191 0.04 13.13 -23.44
CA LEU A 191 -1.01 13.31 -22.43
C LEU A 191 -0.54 14.41 -21.48
N LYS A 192 -1.00 15.64 -21.72
CA LYS A 192 -1.02 16.64 -20.64
C LYS A 192 -1.96 16.11 -19.57
N SER A 193 -1.45 15.89 -18.36
CA SER A 193 -2.27 15.54 -17.20
C SER A 193 -3.30 16.66 -16.99
N PRO A 194 -4.62 16.39 -17.08
CA PRO A 194 -5.63 17.44 -17.02
C PRO A 194 -5.79 18.10 -15.63
N ILE A 195 -5.00 17.70 -14.63
CA ILE A 195 -5.34 17.88 -13.21
C ILE A 195 -4.47 18.90 -12.47
N VAL A 196 -3.43 19.46 -13.11
CA VAL A 196 -2.56 20.42 -12.43
C VAL A 196 -2.86 21.89 -12.78
N ASP A 197 -3.69 22.17 -13.78
CA ASP A 197 -4.18 23.54 -14.01
C ASP A 197 -5.54 23.69 -13.33
N GLU A 198 -5.60 24.61 -12.35
CA GLU A 198 -6.76 24.93 -11.52
C GLU A 198 -8.07 24.97 -12.33
N GLY A 199 -9.04 24.12 -11.97
CA GLY A 199 -10.45 24.32 -12.36
C GLY A 199 -11.15 23.23 -13.17
N TYR A 200 -10.71 21.97 -13.13
CA TYR A 200 -11.51 20.88 -13.73
C TYR A 200 -12.78 20.60 -12.91
N VAL A 201 -13.85 21.34 -13.22
CA VAL A 201 -15.23 21.02 -12.82
C VAL A 201 -15.67 19.85 -13.69
N GLY A 202 -15.87 18.68 -13.10
CA GLY A 202 -16.40 17.50 -13.79
C GLY A 202 -17.76 17.83 -14.41
N VAL A 203 -17.79 18.06 -15.72
CA VAL A 203 -19.03 18.12 -16.46
C VAL A 203 -19.34 16.69 -16.89
N ASP A 204 -20.32 16.10 -16.22
CA ASP A 204 -20.97 14.85 -16.61
C ASP A 204 -21.62 15.03 -17.99
N VAL A 205 -20.85 14.84 -19.06
CA VAL A 205 -21.39 14.67 -20.41
C VAL A 205 -21.24 13.20 -20.80
N LEU A 206 -22.15 12.38 -20.26
CA LEU A 206 -22.44 11.07 -20.81
C LEU A 206 -23.06 11.24 -22.22
N PRO A 207 -22.62 10.49 -23.24
CA PRO A 207 -23.29 10.49 -24.54
C PRO A 207 -24.68 9.84 -24.44
N PRO A 208 -25.66 10.25 -25.28
CA PRO A 208 -27.03 9.77 -25.19
C PRO A 208 -27.11 8.30 -25.60
N LEU A 209 -27.40 7.43 -24.63
CA LEU A 209 -27.77 6.04 -24.85
C LEU A 209 -29.26 5.97 -25.26
N SER A 210 -29.50 5.36 -26.41
CA SER A 210 -30.84 5.02 -26.91
C SER A 210 -31.64 4.17 -25.91
N PRO A 211 -32.98 4.29 -25.86
CA PRO A 211 -33.80 3.59 -24.88
C PRO A 211 -33.99 2.11 -25.26
N PRO A 212 -33.87 1.16 -24.32
CA PRO A 212 -34.44 -0.17 -24.50
C PRO A 212 -35.89 -0.20 -23.99
N LEU A 213 -36.70 -0.92 -24.77
CA LEU A 213 -38.08 -1.26 -24.48
C LEU A 213 -38.24 -1.99 -23.13
N SER A 214 -39.39 -1.70 -22.53
CA SER A 214 -39.98 -2.22 -21.32
C SER A 214 -39.98 -3.75 -21.16
N GLY A 215 -39.77 -4.17 -19.91
CA GLY A 215 -40.52 -5.29 -19.32
C GLY A 215 -39.69 -6.46 -18.79
N ALA A 216 -39.45 -6.49 -17.47
CA ALA A 216 -39.69 -7.67 -16.60
C ALA A 216 -39.21 -7.44 -15.15
N ALA A 217 -40.19 -7.52 -14.24
CA ALA A 217 -40.13 -8.04 -12.87
C ALA A 217 -38.94 -7.65 -11.95
N SER A 218 -39.24 -6.73 -11.03
CA SER A 218 -38.55 -6.48 -9.76
C SER A 218 -38.51 -7.74 -8.88
N GLN A 219 -37.38 -8.46 -8.84
CA GLN A 219 -37.07 -9.42 -7.78
C GLN A 219 -36.32 -8.72 -6.64
N LYS A 220 -36.94 -8.76 -5.46
CA LYS A 220 -36.47 -8.20 -4.18
C LYS A 220 -35.27 -9.02 -3.65
N PRO A 221 -34.06 -8.44 -3.46
CA PRO A 221 -32.92 -9.17 -2.92
C PRO A 221 -32.95 -9.08 -1.38
N SER A 222 -33.75 -9.93 -0.74
CA SER A 222 -33.84 -9.95 0.74
C SER A 222 -33.37 -11.26 1.38
N ASN A 223 -33.14 -12.32 0.61
CA ASN A 223 -32.85 -13.66 1.15
C ASN A 223 -31.41 -14.14 0.97
N ARG A 224 -30.54 -13.44 0.22
CA ARG A 224 -29.12 -13.83 0.07
C ARG A 224 -28.28 -13.51 1.31
N ILE A 225 -28.57 -12.40 1.98
CA ILE A 225 -27.81 -11.94 3.16
C ILE A 225 -27.95 -12.91 4.34
N ALA A 226 -29.16 -13.43 4.58
CA ALA A 226 -29.43 -14.34 5.70
C ALA A 226 -28.75 -15.72 5.56
N VAL A 227 -28.62 -16.23 4.32
CA VAL A 227 -27.96 -17.51 4.06
C VAL A 227 -26.44 -17.40 4.25
N GLU A 228 -25.84 -16.30 3.82
CA GLU A 228 -24.41 -16.02 3.99
C GLU A 228 -24.03 -15.82 5.47
N GLU A 229 -24.89 -15.14 6.23
CA GLU A 229 -24.70 -14.94 7.68
C GLU A 229 -24.75 -16.26 8.47
N SER A 230 -25.57 -17.23 8.04
CA SER A 230 -25.64 -18.56 8.65
C SER A 230 -24.39 -19.41 8.40
N HIS A 231 -23.82 -19.33 7.20
CA HIS A 231 -22.59 -20.04 6.85
C HIS A 231 -21.40 -19.47 7.60
N LEU A 232 -21.34 -18.13 7.71
CA LEU A 232 -20.35 -17.43 8.50
C LEU A 232 -20.44 -17.81 9.97
N ARG A 233 -21.64 -17.84 10.58
CA ARG A 233 -21.80 -18.32 11.96
C ARG A 233 -21.30 -19.75 12.14
N GLY A 234 -21.53 -20.65 11.18
CA GLY A 234 -21.01 -22.02 11.23
C GLY A 234 -19.48 -22.05 11.26
N VAL A 235 -18.84 -21.33 10.35
CA VAL A 235 -17.38 -21.22 10.24
C VAL A 235 -16.76 -20.56 11.49
N TYR A 236 -17.39 -19.51 12.03
CA TYR A 236 -16.98 -18.87 13.29
C TYR A 236 -17.19 -19.77 14.51
N SER A 237 -18.26 -20.57 14.54
CA SER A 237 -18.54 -21.47 15.65
C SER A 237 -17.52 -22.61 15.72
N SER A 238 -17.06 -23.13 14.57
CA SER A 238 -15.97 -24.10 14.51
C SER A 238 -14.62 -23.51 14.94
N ALA A 239 -14.38 -22.22 14.65
CA ALA A 239 -13.21 -21.51 15.16
C ALA A 239 -13.27 -21.31 16.69
N LEU A 240 -14.47 -21.17 17.27
CA LEU A 240 -14.67 -20.95 18.71
C LEU A 240 -14.68 -22.24 19.54
N THR A 241 -14.95 -23.41 18.97
CA THR A 241 -14.94 -24.70 19.70
C THR A 241 -13.55 -25.33 19.82
N GLY A 242 -12.52 -24.76 19.17
CA GLY A 242 -11.17 -25.33 19.17
C GLY A 242 -11.02 -26.57 18.28
N GLU A 243 -12.08 -26.97 17.58
CA GLU A 243 -12.08 -28.06 16.58
C GLU A 243 -11.82 -27.54 15.15
N GLY A 244 -11.60 -26.24 14.99
CA GLY A 244 -11.16 -25.66 13.73
C GLY A 244 -9.75 -26.13 13.33
N PRO A 245 -9.35 -25.92 12.06
CA PRO A 245 -8.02 -26.27 11.55
C PRO A 245 -6.94 -25.32 12.11
N PHE A 246 -6.88 -25.18 13.43
CA PHE A 246 -5.84 -24.42 14.10
C PHE A 246 -4.55 -25.23 14.03
N VAL A 247 -3.71 -24.82 13.10
CA VAL A 247 -2.25 -24.74 13.20
C VAL A 247 -1.65 -25.70 14.26
N THR A 248 -1.55 -26.97 13.89
CA THR A 248 -0.82 -27.98 14.67
C THR A 248 0.62 -27.51 14.89
N GLY A 249 1.01 -27.29 16.15
CA GLY A 249 2.37 -26.84 16.52
C GLY A 249 2.46 -25.46 17.19
N CYS A 250 1.34 -24.74 17.32
CA CYS A 250 1.27 -23.53 18.13
C CYS A 250 1.10 -23.83 19.64
N ASN A 251 1.67 -23.00 20.51
CA ASN A 251 1.40 -23.07 21.97
C ASN A 251 -0.07 -22.73 22.26
N ALA A 252 -0.67 -23.29 23.32
CA ALA A 252 -1.99 -22.92 23.82
C ALA A 252 -2.17 -21.39 23.99
N ARG A 253 -1.10 -20.68 24.34
CA ARG A 253 -1.08 -19.21 24.40
C ARG A 253 -1.35 -18.54 23.05
N ALA A 254 -0.86 -19.12 21.96
CA ALA A 254 -1.14 -18.64 20.60
C ALA A 254 -2.63 -18.76 20.29
N THR A 255 -3.26 -19.87 20.67
CA THR A 255 -4.69 -20.12 20.46
C THR A 255 -5.54 -19.10 21.22
N GLU A 256 -5.15 -18.75 22.45
CA GLU A 256 -5.82 -17.71 23.23
C GLU A 256 -5.70 -16.32 22.59
N GLU A 257 -4.51 -15.93 22.13
CA GLU A 257 -4.29 -14.66 21.41
C GLU A 257 -5.06 -14.61 20.08
N MET A 258 -5.04 -15.70 19.30
CA MET A 258 -5.81 -15.81 18.05
C MET A 258 -7.32 -15.70 18.30
N ARG A 259 -7.82 -16.29 19.39
CA ARG A 259 -9.21 -16.14 19.82
C ARG A 259 -9.51 -14.68 20.20
N GLY A 260 -8.60 -14.01 20.90
CA GLY A 260 -8.70 -12.59 21.21
C GLY A 260 -8.76 -11.71 19.96
N CYS A 261 -8.01 -12.05 18.90
CA CYS A 261 -8.10 -11.39 17.60
C CYS A 261 -9.51 -11.56 17.00
N LEU A 262 -10.07 -12.77 17.06
CA LEU A 262 -11.39 -13.09 16.53
C LEU A 262 -12.51 -12.35 17.27
N ASP A 263 -12.46 -12.34 18.59
CA ASP A 263 -13.45 -11.65 19.42
C ASP A 263 -13.43 -10.13 19.14
N ARG A 264 -12.23 -9.54 18.99
CA ARG A 264 -12.09 -8.13 18.60
C ARG A 264 -12.63 -7.86 17.20
N HIS A 265 -12.36 -8.75 16.25
CA HIS A 265 -12.91 -8.66 14.90
C HIS A 265 -14.44 -8.66 14.89
N GLN A 266 -15.06 -9.61 15.61
CA GLN A 266 -16.51 -9.71 15.73
C GLN A 266 -17.09 -8.43 16.34
N TYR A 267 -16.47 -7.92 17.40
CA TYR A 267 -16.88 -6.66 18.03
C TYR A 267 -16.78 -5.45 17.08
N GLU A 268 -15.66 -5.28 16.37
CA GLU A 268 -15.47 -4.18 15.41
C GLU A 268 -16.45 -4.28 14.23
N ARG A 269 -16.74 -5.50 13.76
CA ARG A 269 -17.74 -5.75 12.72
C ARG A 269 -19.14 -5.42 13.20
N ASP A 270 -19.52 -5.83 14.40
CA ASP A 270 -20.84 -5.53 14.96
C ASP A 270 -21.01 -4.02 15.20
N GLN A 271 -19.94 -3.29 15.54
CA GLN A 271 -19.95 -1.82 15.51
C GLN A 271 -20.15 -1.25 14.10
N ALA A 272 -19.55 -1.85 13.08
CA ALA A 272 -19.69 -1.42 11.70
C ALA A 272 -21.16 -1.50 11.23
N LEU A 273 -21.89 -2.54 11.63
CA LEU A 273 -23.32 -2.69 11.35
C LEU A 273 -24.18 -1.55 11.90
N GLY A 274 -23.70 -0.85 12.94
CA GLY A 274 -24.35 0.34 13.50
C GLY A 274 -24.14 1.63 12.70
N ALA A 275 -23.28 1.63 11.67
CA ALA A 275 -23.07 2.80 10.83
C ALA A 275 -24.29 3.06 9.94
N ARG A 276 -24.71 4.33 9.87
CA ARG A 276 -25.89 4.76 9.09
C ARG A 276 -25.63 4.80 7.58
N ASP A 277 -24.38 5.04 7.21
CA ASP A 277 -23.94 5.16 5.82
C ASP A 277 -23.34 3.82 5.38
N ASP A 278 -23.74 3.34 4.20
CA ASP A 278 -23.25 2.10 3.63
C ASP A 278 -21.74 2.18 3.34
N GLU A 279 -21.22 3.36 2.98
CA GLU A 279 -19.79 3.57 2.75
C GLU A 279 -19.00 3.53 4.07
N ASP A 280 -19.47 4.21 5.12
CA ASP A 280 -18.83 4.15 6.45
C ASP A 280 -18.93 2.76 7.07
N ARG A 281 -20.04 2.04 6.85
CA ARG A 281 -20.19 0.63 7.24
C ARG A 281 -19.14 -0.23 6.55
N LEU A 282 -19.06 -0.16 5.22
CA LEU A 282 -18.10 -0.95 4.45
C LEU A 282 -16.65 -0.63 4.86
N ARG A 283 -16.32 0.66 5.04
CA ARG A 283 -15.01 1.08 5.55
C ARG A 283 -14.70 0.44 6.91
N LYS A 284 -15.61 0.51 7.88
CA LYS A 284 -15.42 -0.07 9.22
C LYS A 284 -15.27 -1.59 9.18
N GLU A 285 -16.07 -2.28 8.38
CA GLU A 285 -15.94 -3.73 8.18
C GLU A 285 -14.58 -4.11 7.59
N CYS A 286 -14.12 -3.34 6.60
CA CYS A 286 -12.81 -3.56 5.98
C CYS A 286 -11.66 -3.30 6.95
N CYS A 287 -11.78 -2.29 7.79
CA CYS A 287 -10.81 -2.02 8.85
C CYS A 287 -10.77 -3.12 9.90
N ALA A 288 -11.94 -3.62 10.33
CA ALA A 288 -12.01 -4.76 11.23
C ALA A 288 -11.29 -5.97 10.65
N THR A 289 -11.58 -6.29 9.39
CA THR A 289 -10.99 -7.43 8.67
C THR A 289 -9.47 -7.30 8.57
N TRP A 290 -8.97 -6.10 8.24
CA TRP A 290 -7.53 -5.82 8.16
C TRP A 290 -6.83 -5.95 9.53
N ASN A 291 -7.41 -5.34 10.58
CA ASN A 291 -6.89 -5.42 11.94
C ASN A 291 -6.83 -6.85 12.44
N TYR A 292 -7.84 -7.66 12.11
CA TYR A 292 -7.89 -9.07 12.43
C TYR A 292 -6.75 -9.85 11.78
N ARG A 293 -6.53 -9.67 10.47
CA ARG A 293 -5.43 -10.32 9.75
C ARG A 293 -4.07 -9.99 10.37
N ARG A 294 -3.83 -8.71 10.65
CA ARG A 294 -2.59 -8.25 11.29
C ARG A 294 -2.42 -8.81 12.70
N CYS A 295 -3.50 -8.89 13.46
CA CYS A 295 -3.52 -9.48 14.80
C CYS A 295 -3.14 -10.97 14.75
N LEU A 296 -3.76 -11.74 13.84
CA LEU A 296 -3.46 -13.15 13.64
C LEU A 296 -2.00 -13.38 13.23
N GLN A 297 -1.52 -12.65 12.21
CA GLN A 297 -0.13 -12.74 11.77
C GLN A 297 0.84 -12.49 12.92
N ASN A 298 0.59 -11.47 13.74
CA ASN A 298 1.44 -11.17 14.88
C ASN A 298 1.37 -12.25 15.98
N ALA A 299 0.16 -12.75 16.30
CA ALA A 299 -0.03 -13.80 17.29
C ALA A 299 0.69 -15.10 16.88
N VAL A 300 0.58 -15.51 15.62
CA VAL A 300 1.27 -16.70 15.10
C VAL A 300 2.78 -16.48 15.10
N ARG A 301 3.25 -15.34 14.58
CA ARG A 301 4.68 -14.99 14.54
C ARG A 301 5.35 -15.04 15.92
N ILE A 302 4.64 -14.62 16.97
CA ILE A 302 5.20 -14.58 18.33
C ILE A 302 5.14 -15.95 19.01
N HIS A 303 4.06 -16.71 18.81
CA HIS A 303 3.75 -17.86 19.66
C HIS A 303 3.86 -19.23 18.97
N CYS A 304 4.17 -19.25 17.67
CA CYS A 304 4.33 -20.49 16.93
C CYS A 304 5.74 -20.56 16.32
N TYR A 305 6.54 -21.47 16.87
CA TYR A 305 7.98 -21.56 16.59
C TYR A 305 8.33 -22.20 15.24
N ASP A 306 7.40 -22.94 14.64
CA ASP A 306 7.69 -23.79 13.48
C ASP A 306 6.52 -23.85 12.47
N THR A 307 5.58 -22.93 12.60
CA THR A 307 4.44 -22.90 11.70
C THR A 307 4.82 -22.25 10.38
N ARG A 308 4.55 -22.95 9.28
CA ARG A 308 4.67 -22.40 7.94
C ARG A 308 3.58 -21.34 7.71
N GLU A 309 3.93 -20.25 7.04
CA GLU A 309 3.00 -19.19 6.58
C GLU A 309 1.71 -19.74 5.94
N VAL A 310 1.81 -20.93 5.32
CA VAL A 310 0.69 -21.64 4.68
C VAL A 310 -0.44 -21.97 5.65
N ASP A 311 -0.13 -22.28 6.91
CA ASP A 311 -1.15 -22.57 7.94
C ASP A 311 -1.78 -21.28 8.48
N ILE A 312 -1.03 -20.17 8.48
CA ILE A 312 -1.56 -18.82 8.79
C ILE A 312 -2.59 -18.43 7.73
N GLN A 313 -2.26 -18.65 6.46
CA GLN A 313 -3.17 -18.35 5.37
C GLN A 313 -4.44 -19.18 5.48
N SER A 314 -4.35 -20.49 5.80
CA SER A 314 -5.54 -21.31 6.05
C SER A 314 -6.42 -20.80 7.21
N ALA A 315 -5.84 -20.18 8.23
CA ALA A 315 -6.59 -19.60 9.35
C ALA A 315 -7.20 -18.23 8.99
N VAL A 316 -6.54 -17.46 8.12
CA VAL A 316 -7.04 -16.19 7.57
C VAL A 316 -8.14 -16.45 6.51
N ASP A 317 -8.02 -17.53 5.74
CA ASP A 317 -8.94 -17.93 4.67
C ASP A 317 -10.33 -18.39 5.20
N VAL A 318 -10.44 -18.58 6.52
CA VAL A 318 -11.72 -18.75 7.24
C VAL A 318 -12.61 -17.50 7.07
N ILE A 319 -12.02 -16.33 6.81
CA ILE A 319 -12.76 -15.14 6.41
C ILE A 319 -13.23 -15.34 4.96
N PRO A 320 -14.51 -15.14 4.65
CA PRO A 320 -15.02 -15.30 3.30
C PRO A 320 -14.22 -14.43 2.32
N HIS A 321 -13.56 -15.09 1.37
CA HIS A 321 -12.76 -14.47 0.31
C HIS A 321 -13.51 -13.33 -0.42
N ASP A 322 -14.84 -13.45 -0.50
CA ASP A 322 -15.72 -12.48 -1.16
C ASP A 322 -15.64 -11.07 -0.54
N ARG A 323 -15.32 -10.96 0.76
CA ARG A 323 -15.18 -9.65 1.43
C ARG A 323 -13.79 -9.05 1.30
N GLY A 324 -12.75 -9.88 1.19
CA GLY A 324 -11.40 -9.41 0.89
C GLY A 324 -11.34 -8.62 -0.42
N PHE A 325 -12.16 -9.02 -1.40
CA PHE A 325 -12.29 -8.31 -2.68
C PHE A 325 -12.95 -6.93 -2.51
N LEU A 326 -14.06 -6.84 -1.76
CA LEU A 326 -14.75 -5.57 -1.48
C LEU A 326 -13.84 -4.58 -0.72
N CYS A 327 -13.03 -5.10 0.19
CA CYS A 327 -12.10 -4.31 0.99
C CYS A 327 -10.83 -3.92 0.26
N ARG A 328 -10.55 -4.52 -0.91
CA ARG A 328 -9.42 -4.12 -1.74
C ARG A 328 -9.53 -2.67 -2.24
N ASN A 329 -10.77 -2.19 -2.40
CA ASN A 329 -11.10 -0.84 -2.84
C ASN A 329 -11.27 0.16 -1.68
N HIS A 330 -11.32 -0.32 -0.43
CA HIS A 330 -11.37 0.55 0.74
C HIS A 330 -9.99 0.72 1.37
N TRP A 331 -9.65 1.97 1.62
CA TRP A 331 -8.34 2.41 2.08
C TRP A 331 -7.95 1.80 3.43
N ILE A 332 -7.07 0.80 3.39
CA ILE A 332 -6.43 0.15 4.55
C ILE A 332 -5.82 1.18 5.53
N TYR A 333 -5.29 2.29 5.03
CA TYR A 333 -4.67 3.32 5.88
C TYR A 333 -5.66 4.11 6.74
N THR A 334 -6.96 4.12 6.39
CA THR A 334 -7.98 4.73 7.26
C THR A 334 -8.27 3.87 8.50
N CYS A 335 -7.79 2.64 8.51
CA CYS A 335 -8.02 1.64 9.56
C CYS A 335 -7.01 1.73 10.69
N SER A 336 -5.84 2.33 10.43
CA SER A 336 -4.90 2.78 11.44
C SER A 336 -5.52 3.94 12.21
N GLY A 337 -6.43 3.61 13.12
CA GLY A 337 -6.96 4.52 14.13
C GLY A 337 -5.89 4.90 15.16
N ALA A 338 -4.70 5.32 14.71
CA ALA A 338 -3.90 6.21 15.52
C ALA A 338 -4.83 7.38 15.84
N PRO A 339 -5.31 7.52 17.09
CA PRO A 339 -6.11 8.67 17.42
C PRO A 339 -5.25 9.87 17.08
N ARG A 340 -5.86 11.01 16.75
CA ARG A 340 -5.21 12.29 16.48
C ARG A 340 -4.45 12.85 17.70
N LEU A 341 -3.71 12.02 18.45
CA LEU A 341 -2.77 12.37 19.50
C LEU A 341 -1.58 13.15 18.95
N LEU A 342 -1.28 13.05 17.65
CA LEU A 342 -0.29 13.90 16.98
C LEU A 342 -0.67 15.39 17.01
N ASN A 343 -1.96 15.74 17.12
CA ASN A 343 -2.35 17.14 17.34
C ASN A 343 -2.00 17.63 18.74
N GLY A 344 -1.89 16.74 19.74
CA GLY A 344 -1.49 17.09 21.10
C GLY A 344 0.02 17.29 21.24
N VAL A 345 0.81 16.37 20.69
CA VAL A 345 2.28 16.40 20.82
C VAL A 345 2.90 17.53 20.00
N SER A 346 2.36 17.81 18.80
CA SER A 346 2.76 18.96 17.97
C SER A 346 2.55 20.29 18.71
N ALA A 347 1.41 20.46 19.39
CA ALA A 347 1.12 21.67 20.15
C ALA A 347 2.04 21.86 21.38
N ILE A 348 2.46 20.76 22.02
CA ILE A 348 3.41 20.80 23.15
C ILE A 348 4.83 21.15 22.67
N LEU A 349 5.25 20.62 21.52
CA LEU A 349 6.54 20.95 20.92
C LEU A 349 6.59 22.39 20.38
N LEU A 350 5.51 22.88 19.74
CA LEU A 350 5.42 24.27 19.28
C LEU A 350 5.39 25.28 20.43
N SER A 351 4.69 24.97 21.52
CA SER A 351 4.65 25.86 22.69
C SER A 351 5.99 25.92 23.43
N SER A 352 6.70 24.80 23.55
CA SER A 352 8.04 24.78 24.14
C SER A 352 9.07 25.49 23.27
N PHE A 353 8.99 25.39 21.95
CA PHE A 353 9.88 26.14 21.04
C PHE A 353 9.65 27.65 21.14
N LEU A 354 8.39 28.10 21.19
CA LEU A 354 8.04 29.52 21.37
C LEU A 354 8.51 30.06 22.73
N ALA A 355 8.47 29.24 23.79
CA ALA A 355 9.01 29.61 25.10
C ALA A 355 10.53 29.82 25.08
N VAL A 356 11.29 28.99 24.35
CA VAL A 356 12.76 29.14 24.23
C VAL A 356 13.11 30.37 23.39
N VAL A 357 12.38 30.61 22.29
CA VAL A 357 12.60 31.79 21.44
C VAL A 357 12.26 33.08 22.20
N THR A 358 11.17 33.11 22.97
CA THR A 358 10.83 34.29 23.78
C THR A 358 11.85 34.51 24.90
N TYR A 359 12.31 33.45 25.57
CA TYR A 359 13.34 33.57 26.62
C TYR A 359 14.68 34.08 26.08
N THR A 360 15.10 33.63 24.89
CA THR A 360 16.38 34.05 24.28
C THR A 360 16.33 35.46 23.66
N THR A 361 15.15 35.96 23.30
CA THR A 361 14.99 37.31 22.72
C THR A 361 14.68 38.38 23.76
N LEU A 362 14.00 38.04 24.85
CA LEU A 362 13.56 39.01 25.87
C LEU A 362 14.51 39.17 27.05
N VAL A 363 15.49 38.28 27.26
CA VAL A 363 16.52 38.49 28.28
C VAL A 363 17.58 39.42 27.66
N PRO A 364 17.58 40.72 27.98
CA PRO A 364 18.64 41.60 27.50
C PRO A 364 19.92 41.11 28.18
N ARG A 365 20.98 40.91 27.40
CA ARG A 365 22.33 40.75 27.96
C ARG A 365 22.67 42.05 28.68
N ALA A 366 22.35 42.11 29.98
CA ALA A 366 22.88 43.12 30.86
C ALA A 366 24.38 42.85 31.00
N LEU A 367 25.16 43.64 30.28
CA LEU A 367 26.62 43.74 30.38
C LEU A 367 26.98 45.22 30.39
#